data_AF-A0A538E4J1-F1
#
_entry.id   AF-A0A538E4J1-F1
#
_cell.length_a   1.000
_cell.length_b   1.000
_cell.length_c   1.000
_cell.angle_alpha   90.00
_cell.angle_beta   90.00
_cell.angle_gamma   90.00
#
_symmetry.space_group_name_H-M   'P 1'
#
loop_
_entity.id
_entity.type
_entity.pdbx_description
1 polymer ?
#
loop_
_entity_poly.entity_id
_entity_poly.type
_entity_poly.pdbx_seq_one_letter_code
_entity_poly.pdbx_strand_id
1 'polypeptide(L)' 'MTLLSHWLARHVGDDELRRDLAAADTSGLKGGARQAVEELRAELDDSKSKGDLERVVRETLEALALGA' A
#
# COMPACT_ATOMS: atom_id res chain seq x y z
N MET A 1 -2.88 -9.34 9.89
CA MET A 1 -2.05 -9.65 8.70
C MET A 1 -2.52 -8.73 7.59
N THR A 2 -1.63 -7.87 7.10
CA THR A 2 -1.98 -6.66 6.34
C THR A 2 -2.40 -7.01 4.90
N LEU A 3 -3.39 -6.29 4.38
CA LEU A 3 -3.90 -6.39 3.00
C LEU A 3 -2.76 -6.37 1.95
N LEU A 4 -1.75 -5.54 2.17
CA LEU A 4 -0.54 -5.42 1.34
C LEU A 4 0.20 -6.77 1.19
N SER A 5 0.30 -7.56 2.25
CA SER A 5 0.92 -8.88 2.19
C SER A 5 0.08 -9.88 1.39
N HIS A 6 -1.25 -9.80 1.46
CA HIS A 6 -2.13 -10.66 0.65
C HIS A 6 -2.09 -10.29 -0.84
N TRP A 7 -1.96 -9.02 -1.18
CA TRP A 7 -1.79 -8.59 -2.57
C TRP A 7 -0.44 -9.06 -3.15
N LEU A 8 0.67 -8.94 -2.40
CA LEU A 8 1.97 -9.50 -2.81
C LEU A 8 1.92 -11.02 -3.01
N ALA A 9 1.15 -11.72 -2.19
CA ALA A 9 0.90 -13.16 -2.33
C ALA A 9 -0.10 -13.51 -3.46
N ARG A 10 -0.59 -12.52 -4.21
CA ARG A 10 -1.58 -12.66 -5.30
C ARG A 10 -2.92 -13.25 -4.86
N HIS A 11 -3.26 -13.10 -3.58
CA HIS A 11 -4.58 -13.44 -3.06
C HIS A 11 -5.60 -12.31 -3.28
N VAL A 12 -5.12 -11.09 -3.48
CA VAL A 12 -5.90 -9.87 -3.67
C VAL A 12 -5.48 -9.22 -4.98
N GLY A 13 -6.45 -8.72 -5.76
CA GLY A 13 -6.22 -8.00 -7.01
C GLY A 13 -6.07 -6.48 -6.81
N ASP A 14 -5.67 -5.77 -7.85
CA ASP A 14 -5.41 -4.32 -7.81
C ASP A 14 -6.67 -3.51 -7.45
N ASP A 15 -7.84 -3.86 -7.99
CA ASP A 15 -9.12 -3.23 -7.66
C ASP A 15 -9.52 -3.37 -6.19
N GLU A 16 -9.28 -4.55 -5.61
CA GLU A 16 -9.60 -4.82 -4.21
C GLU A 16 -8.61 -4.09 -3.30
N LEU A 17 -7.32 -4.15 -3.64
CA LEU A 17 -6.27 -3.38 -2.97
C LEU A 17 -6.60 -1.88 -2.98
N ARG A 18 -7.01 -1.34 -4.13
CA ARG A 18 -7.38 0.08 -4.30
C ARG A 18 -8.59 0.47 -3.43
N ARG A 19 -9.65 -0.35 -3.42
CA ARG A 19 -10.86 -0.07 -2.62
C ARG A 19 -10.56 -0.06 -1.13
N ASP A 20 -9.82 -1.04 -0.66
CA ASP A 20 -9.54 -1.20 0.76
C ASP A 20 -8.51 -0.15 1.24
N LEU A 21 -7.50 0.16 0.41
CA LEU A 21 -6.62 1.31 0.65
C LEU A 21 -7.37 2.63 0.69
N ALA A 22 -8.39 2.85 -0.14
CA ALA A 22 -9.20 4.07 -0.09
C ALA A 22 -10.06 4.15 1.17
N ALA A 23 -10.49 3.01 1.71
CA ALA A 23 -11.27 2.91 2.95
C ALA A 23 -10.40 2.95 4.23
N ALA A 24 -9.10 2.66 4.13
CA ALA A 24 -8.19 2.64 5.26
C ALA A 24 -8.00 4.04 5.87
N ASP A 25 -8.23 4.16 7.18
CA ASP A 25 -7.89 5.38 7.92
C ASP A 25 -6.36 5.46 8.13
N THR A 26 -5.75 6.49 7.57
CA THR A 26 -4.31 6.77 7.70
C THR A 26 -4.00 7.85 8.73
N SER A 27 -5.04 8.37 9.40
CA SER A 27 -4.93 9.47 10.36
C SER A 27 -4.10 9.11 11.59
N GLY A 28 -4.07 7.83 11.97
CA GLY A 28 -3.26 7.30 13.06
C GLY A 28 -1.82 6.93 12.70
N LEU A 29 -1.42 7.03 11.42
CA LEU A 29 -0.08 6.64 10.99
C LEU A 29 0.95 7.76 11.24
N LYS A 30 2.15 7.37 11.69
CA LYS A 30 3.30 8.30 11.76
C LYS A 30 3.64 8.80 10.35
N GLY A 31 4.21 10.01 10.26
CA GLY A 31 4.42 10.73 8.99
C GLY A 31 5.04 9.90 7.86
N GLY A 32 6.05 9.09 8.13
CA GLY A 32 6.67 8.22 7.12
C GLY A 32 5.76 7.09 6.63
N ALA A 33 5.01 6.45 7.55
CA ALA A 33 4.03 5.42 7.18
C ALA A 33 2.83 6.02 6.43
N ARG A 34 2.39 7.21 6.83
CA ARG A 34 1.33 7.94 6.15
C ARG A 34 1.75 8.29 4.72
N GLN A 35 2.93 8.87 4.54
CA GLN A 35 3.44 9.24 3.23
C GLN A 35 3.53 8.02 2.30
N ALA A 36 4.08 6.90 2.79
CA ALA A 36 4.18 5.69 1.99
C ALA A 36 2.81 5.15 1.52
N VAL A 37 1.78 5.23 2.38
CA VAL A 37 0.41 4.85 1.99
C VAL A 37 -0.19 5.81 0.96
N GLU A 38 0.09 7.11 1.06
CA GLU A 38 -0.34 8.11 0.06
C GLU A 38 0.36 7.90 -1.28
N GLU A 39 1.65 7.58 -1.28
CA GLU A 39 2.41 7.22 -2.50
C GLU A 39 1.87 5.94 -3.16
N LEU A 40 1.56 4.91 -2.36
CA LEU A 40 0.94 3.68 -2.88
C LEU A 40 -0.43 3.94 -3.52
N ARG A 41 -1.25 4.81 -2.93
CA ARG A 41 -2.55 5.20 -3.50
C ARG A 41 -2.39 5.89 -4.84
N ALA A 42 -1.38 6.75 -4.99
CA ALA A 42 -1.09 7.43 -6.25
C ALA A 42 -0.61 6.45 -7.34
N GLU A 43 0.29 5.52 -6.99
CA GLU A 43 0.80 4.51 -7.94
C GLU A 43 -0.29 3.54 -8.42
N LEU A 44 -1.26 3.21 -7.55
CA LEU A 44 -2.45 2.43 -7.92
C LEU A 44 -3.40 3.17 -8.87
N ASP A 45 -3.32 4.50 -8.94
CA ASP A 45 -4.12 5.32 -9.85
C ASP A 45 -3.45 5.50 -11.22
N ASP A 46 -2.12 5.60 -11.23
CA ASP A 46 -1.31 5.89 -12.43
C ASP A 46 -1.15 4.69 -13.40
N SER A 47 -1.79 3.53 -13.14
CA SER A 47 -1.67 2.31 -13.97
C SER A 47 -0.21 1.91 -14.25
N LYS A 48 0.65 2.04 -13.24
CA LYS A 48 2.07 1.70 -13.32
C LYS A 48 2.30 0.22 -13.60
N SER A 49 3.50 -0.10 -14.07
CA SER A 49 3.92 -1.49 -14.25
C SER A 49 3.85 -2.24 -12.92
N LYS A 50 3.35 -3.48 -12.95
CA LYS A 50 3.16 -4.31 -11.75
C LYS A 50 4.41 -4.43 -10.86
N GLY A 51 5.61 -4.42 -11.47
CA GLY A 51 6.87 -4.47 -10.73
C GLY A 51 7.16 -3.21 -9.89
N ASP A 52 6.83 -2.02 -10.39
CA ASP A 52 6.95 -0.77 -9.63
C ASP A 52 5.95 -0.76 -8.47
N LEU A 53 4.72 -1.22 -8.72
CA LEU A 53 3.70 -1.34 -7.69
C LEU A 53 4.12 -2.33 -6.58
N GLU A 54 4.70 -3.48 -6.94
CA GLU A 54 5.25 -4.43 -5.97
C GLU A 54 6.36 -3.84 -5.10
N ARG A 55 7.19 -2.96 -5.67
CA ARG A 55 8.23 -2.25 -4.93
C ARG A 55 7.61 -1.29 -3.91
N VAL A 56 6.69 -0.44 -4.33
CA VAL A 56 6.04 0.56 -3.46
C VAL A 56 5.23 -0.11 -2.34
N VAL A 57 4.58 -1.24 -2.63
CA VAL A 57 3.89 -2.05 -1.60
C VAL A 57 4.87 -2.57 -0.54
N ARG A 58 6.07 -3.01 -0.94
CA ARG A 58 7.11 -3.45 0.02
C ARG A 58 7.64 -2.29 0.85
N GLU A 59 7.95 -1.15 0.22
CA GLU A 59 8.39 0.06 0.92
C GLU A 59 7.33 0.56 1.92
N THR A 60 6.05 0.46 1.57
CA THR A 60 4.94 0.77 2.47
C THR A 60 4.87 -0.19 3.67
N LEU A 61 5.06 -1.49 3.43
CA LEU A 61 5.11 -2.49 4.51
C LEU A 61 6.28 -2.22 5.47
N GLU A 62 7.45 -1.85 4.94
CA GLU A 62 8.62 -1.50 5.75
C GLU A 62 8.36 -0.23 6.56
N ALA A 63 7.80 0.81 5.96
CA ALA A 63 7.44 2.06 6.66
C ALA A 63 6.40 1.82 7.76
N LEU A 64 5.42 0.94 7.52
CA LEU A 64 4.45 0.53 8.54
C LEU A 64 5.10 -0.26 9.68
N ALA A 65 6.03 -1.17 9.37
CA ALA A 65 6.75 -1.96 10.36
C ALA A 65 7.70 -1.13 11.23
N LEU A 66 8.33 -0.11 10.64
CA LEU A 66 9.25 0.82 11.34
C LEU A 66 8.50 1.97 12.05
N GLY A 67 7.26 2.24 11.64
CA GLY A 67 6.47 3.40 12.05
C GLY A 67 5.23 3.11 12.90
N ALA A 68 4.85 1.85 13.12
CA ALA A 68 3.78 1.46 14.05
C ALA A 68 4.11 1.81 15.52
#